data_AF-A0A1V4YMJ6-F1
#
_entry.id   AF-A0A1V4YMJ6-F1
#
_cell.length_a   1.000
_cell.length_b   1.000
_cell.length_c   1.000
_cell.angle_alpha   90.00
_cell.angle_beta   90.00
_cell.angle_gamma   90.00
#
_symmetry.space_group_name_H-M   'P 1'
#
loop_
_entity.id
_entity.type
_entity.pdbx_description
1 polymer ?
#
loop_
_entity_poly.entity_id
_entity_poly.type
_entity_poly.pdbx_seq_one_letter_code
_entity_poly.pdbx_strand_id
1 'polypeptide(L)'
;MEIEEKNLQELQEKLILLYKFVSQEKLYEKFFFEDSNLVRPYKYKNKLIEELVDMDDSVDFLKTCIMEVEELKGTKRDEEISFIDILEEQDTEVLFRKYGLENLEDVQDLDLSDLLEYF
;
A
#
# COMPACT_ATOMS: atom_id res chain seq x y z
N MET A 1 10.42 -22.30 -0.68
CA MET A 1 11.41 -21.31 -1.14
C MET A 1 10.86 -20.51 -2.30
N GLU A 2 10.82 -20.97 -3.57
CA GLU A 2 10.31 -20.12 -4.68
C GLU A 2 8.84 -19.67 -4.54
N ILE A 3 7.95 -20.54 -4.03
CA ILE A 3 6.53 -20.19 -3.80
C ILE A 3 6.38 -19.15 -2.70
N GLU A 4 7.24 -19.19 -1.68
CA GLU A 4 7.21 -18.28 -0.53
C GLU A 4 7.74 -16.90 -0.92
N GLU A 5 8.83 -16.85 -1.68
CA GLU A 5 9.39 -15.61 -2.22
C GLU A 5 8.42 -14.91 -3.19
N LYS A 6 7.75 -15.69 -4.06
CA LYS A 6 6.72 -15.15 -4.96
C LYS A 6 5.54 -14.56 -4.18
N ASN A 7 5.07 -15.25 -3.14
CA ASN A 7 3.96 -14.76 -2.30
C ASN A 7 4.35 -13.49 -1.54
N LEU A 8 5.57 -13.42 -0.99
CA LEU A 8 6.07 -12.22 -0.32
C LEU A 8 6.24 -11.04 -1.29
N GLN A 9 6.68 -11.30 -2.52
CA GLN A 9 6.77 -10.26 -3.55
C GLN A 9 5.38 -9.71 -3.92
N GLU A 10 4.40 -10.58 -4.17
CA GLU A 10 3.02 -10.15 -4.45
C GLU A 10 2.41 -9.39 -3.26
N LEU A 11 2.67 -9.85 -2.03
CA LEU A 11 2.28 -9.16 -0.81
C LEU A 11 2.87 -7.74 -0.73
N GLN A 12 4.18 -7.60 -0.95
CA GLN A 12 4.85 -6.30 -0.92
C GLN A 12 4.30 -5.33 -1.95
N GLU A 13 4.05 -5.80 -3.17
CA GLU A 13 3.49 -4.97 -4.25
C GLU A 13 2.07 -4.48 -3.94
N LYS A 14 1.21 -5.35 -3.40
CA LYS A 14 -0.14 -4.96 -2.95
C LYS A 14 -0.06 -3.92 -1.83
N LEU A 15 0.85 -4.09 -0.86
CA LEU A 15 1.09 -3.11 0.20
C LEU A 15 1.59 -1.77 -0.35
N ILE A 16 2.45 -1.77 -1.38
CA ILE A 16 2.93 -0.55 -2.04
C ILE A 16 1.80 0.19 -2.75
N LEU A 17 0.90 -0.52 -3.43
CA LEU A 17 -0.28 0.07 -4.06
C LEU A 17 -1.21 0.72 -3.02
N LEU A 18 -1.46 0.02 -1.91
CA LEU A 18 -2.21 0.57 -0.77
C LEU A 18 -1.53 1.79 -0.17
N TYR A 19 -0.21 1.73 0.07
CA TYR A 19 0.56 2.85 0.58
C TYR A 19 0.42 4.08 -0.31
N LYS A 20 0.54 3.93 -1.63
CA LYS A 20 0.38 5.03 -2.59
C LYS A 20 -1.03 5.61 -2.55
N PHE A 21 -2.06 4.76 -2.57
CA PHE A 21 -3.46 5.19 -2.50
C PHE A 21 -3.77 5.93 -1.19
N VAL A 22 -3.47 5.32 -0.05
CA VAL A 22 -3.74 5.88 1.28
C VAL A 22 -2.95 7.17 1.51
N SER A 23 -1.69 7.24 1.07
CA SER A 23 -0.88 8.46 1.15
C SER A 23 -1.51 9.60 0.34
N GLN A 24 -2.06 9.31 -0.84
CA GLN A 24 -2.77 10.30 -1.64
C GLN A 24 -4.06 10.76 -0.96
N GLU A 25 -4.86 9.84 -0.40
CA GLU A 25 -6.10 10.19 0.32
C GLU A 25 -5.79 11.05 1.56
N LYS A 26 -4.80 10.68 2.37
CA LYS A 26 -4.36 11.49 3.53
C LYS A 26 -3.87 12.86 3.12
N LEU A 27 -3.15 12.97 2.00
CA LEU A 27 -2.72 14.25 1.46
C LEU A 27 -3.92 15.11 1.04
N TYR A 28 -4.89 14.50 0.35
CA TYR A 28 -6.13 15.16 -0.06
C TYR A 28 -6.94 15.64 1.15
N GLU A 29 -7.08 14.81 2.18
CA GLU A 29 -7.70 15.18 3.46
C GLU A 29 -7.04 16.40 4.09
N LYS A 30 -5.71 16.35 4.20
CA LYS A 30 -4.93 17.43 4.78
C LYS A 30 -5.14 18.75 4.03
N PHE A 31 -5.15 18.72 2.69
CA PHE A 31 -5.27 19.95 1.90
C PHE A 31 -6.68 20.53 1.84
N PHE A 32 -7.71 19.69 1.83
CA PHE A 32 -9.08 20.14 1.54
C PHE A 32 -10.01 20.12 2.75
N PHE A 33 -9.67 19.38 3.81
CA PHE A 33 -10.59 19.11 4.92
C PHE A 33 -10.05 19.49 6.30
N GLU A 34 -8.73 19.63 6.50
CA GLU A 34 -8.11 19.87 7.82
C GLU A 34 -8.68 21.11 8.56
N ASP A 35 -9.08 22.17 7.84
CA ASP A 35 -9.64 23.41 8.40
C ASP A 35 -11.17 23.53 8.33
N SER A 36 -11.83 22.54 7.74
CA SER A 36 -13.27 22.56 7.54
C SER A 36 -13.89 21.42 8.34
N ASN A 37 -14.96 21.65 9.08
CA ASN A 37 -15.74 20.55 9.70
C ASN A 37 -16.44 19.66 8.64
N LEU A 38 -15.87 19.54 7.45
CA LEU A 38 -16.36 18.73 6.34
C LEU A 38 -15.84 17.31 6.52
N VAL A 39 -16.79 16.39 6.59
CA VAL A 39 -16.51 14.96 6.45
C VAL A 39 -16.35 14.68 4.95
N ARG A 40 -15.52 13.68 4.60
CA ARG A 40 -15.40 13.18 3.23
C ARG A 40 -16.78 13.00 2.58
N PRO A 41 -17.03 13.53 1.36
CA PRO A 41 -18.33 13.44 0.71
C PRO A 41 -18.55 12.10 -0.03
N TYR A 42 -17.65 11.12 0.15
CA TYR A 42 -17.67 9.83 -0.52
C TYR A 42 -17.30 8.70 0.45
N LYS A 43 -17.60 7.48 0.03
CA LYS A 43 -17.23 6.25 0.73
C LYS A 43 -16.33 5.41 -0.16
N TYR A 44 -15.42 4.67 0.44
CA TYR A 44 -14.59 3.71 -0.27
C TYR A 44 -15.40 2.45 -0.56
N LYS A 45 -15.11 1.80 -1.71
CA LYS A 45 -15.74 0.52 -2.07
C LYS A 45 -15.27 -0.61 -1.15
N ASN A 46 -14.02 -0.52 -0.69
CA ASN A 46 -13.36 -1.55 0.10
C ASN A 46 -13.25 -1.12 1.57
N LYS A 47 -13.73 -1.97 2.47
CA LYS A 47 -13.77 -1.70 3.92
C LYS A 47 -12.37 -1.61 4.54
N LEU A 48 -11.42 -2.44 4.10
CA LEU A 48 -10.04 -2.36 4.58
C LEU A 48 -9.41 -1.01 4.20
N ILE A 49 -9.70 -0.52 3.00
CA ILE A 49 -9.24 0.79 2.57
C ILE A 49 -9.90 1.90 3.39
N GLU A 50 -11.21 1.83 3.64
CA GLU A 50 -11.89 2.78 4.53
C GLU A 50 -11.22 2.82 5.91
N GLU A 51 -10.93 1.66 6.49
CA GLU A 51 -10.25 1.53 7.80
C GLU A 51 -8.82 2.09 7.78
N LEU A 52 -8.02 1.76 6.76
CA LEU A 52 -6.66 2.30 6.60
C LEU A 52 -6.70 3.82 6.43
N VAL A 53 -7.66 4.33 5.70
CA VAL A 53 -7.74 5.76 5.42
C VAL A 53 -8.29 6.55 6.62
N ASP A 54 -9.12 5.94 7.47
CA ASP A 54 -9.57 6.53 8.75
C ASP A 54 -8.50 6.46 9.86
N MET A 55 -7.58 5.50 9.80
CA MET A 55 -6.49 5.34 10.77
C MET A 55 -5.44 6.48 10.65
N ASP A 56 -5.14 7.16 11.75
CA ASP A 56 -4.28 8.36 11.77
C ASP A 56 -2.83 8.08 11.31
N ASP A 57 -2.28 6.94 11.72
CA ASP A 57 -0.90 6.50 11.50
C ASP A 57 -0.77 5.49 10.34
N SER A 58 -1.78 5.39 9.47
CA SER A 58 -1.82 4.35 8.44
C SER A 58 -0.70 4.40 7.41
N VAL A 59 -0.19 5.60 7.10
CA VAL A 59 0.96 5.76 6.20
C VAL A 59 2.22 5.15 6.81
N ASP A 60 2.46 5.37 8.11
CA ASP A 60 3.60 4.81 8.83
C ASP A 60 3.42 3.30 9.09
N PHE A 61 2.19 2.87 9.37
CA PHE A 61 1.83 1.46 9.48
C PHE A 61 2.13 0.70 8.18
N LEU A 62 1.61 1.16 7.04
CA LEU A 62 1.84 0.52 5.75
C LEU A 62 3.33 0.51 5.37
N LYS A 63 4.05 1.60 5.66
CA LYS A 63 5.51 1.65 5.51
C LYS A 63 6.20 0.57 6.33
N THR A 64 5.80 0.38 7.57
CA THR A 64 6.35 -0.67 8.45
C THR A 64 6.08 -2.05 7.88
N CYS A 65 4.86 -2.35 7.45
CA CYS A 65 4.53 -3.62 6.82
C CYS A 65 5.37 -3.90 5.56
N ILE A 66 5.59 -2.89 4.71
CA ILE A 66 6.42 -3.03 3.49
C ILE A 66 7.87 -3.38 3.86
N MET A 67 8.41 -2.74 4.89
CA MET A 67 9.76 -3.01 5.38
C MET A 67 9.88 -4.41 5.98
N GLU A 68 8.91 -4.83 6.81
CA GLU A 68 8.88 -6.17 7.39
C GLU A 68 8.82 -7.25 6.30
N VAL A 69 8.05 -7.04 5.24
CA VAL A 69 8.00 -7.97 4.11
C VAL A 69 9.34 -8.03 3.37
N GLU A 70 10.05 -6.91 3.23
CA GLU A 70 11.40 -6.91 2.64
C GLU A 70 12.39 -7.70 3.50
N GLU A 71 12.33 -7.56 4.82
CA GLU A 71 13.15 -8.34 5.76
C GLU A 71 12.85 -9.85 5.62
N LEU A 72 11.58 -10.23 5.49
CA LEU A 72 11.15 -11.62 5.30
C LEU A 72 11.59 -12.22 3.96
N LYS A 73 11.68 -11.42 2.90
CA LYS A 73 12.25 -11.85 1.60
C LYS A 73 13.72 -12.24 1.73
N GLY A 74 14.38 -11.83 2.82
CA GLY A 74 15.72 -12.28 3.16
C GLY A 74 16.76 -11.84 2.13
N THR A 75 16.49 -10.75 1.41
CA THR A 75 17.41 -10.16 0.44
C THR A 75 18.66 -9.74 1.20
N LYS A 76 19.67 -10.63 1.25
CA LYS A 76 21.00 -10.34 1.81
C LYS A 76 21.70 -9.34 0.89
N ARG A 77 21.30 -8.07 0.98
CA ARG A 77 22.09 -6.96 0.46
C ARG A 77 23.10 -6.60 1.54
N ASP A 78 24.33 -6.34 1.13
CA ASP A 78 25.40 -5.91 2.05
C ASP A 78 25.15 -4.49 2.59
N GLU A 79 24.16 -3.78 2.03
CA GLU A 79 23.74 -2.43 2.40
C GLU A 79 22.30 -2.44 2.94
N GLU A 80 22.05 -1.58 3.94
CA GLU A 80 20.74 -1.35 4.52
C GLU A 80 19.80 -0.77 3.45
N ILE A 81 18.79 -1.53 3.02
CA ILE A 81 17.83 -1.07 2.02
C ILE A 81 16.88 -0.04 2.66
N SER A 82 16.75 1.13 2.03
CA SER A 82 15.80 2.13 2.50
C SER A 82 14.41 1.90 1.89
N PHE A 83 13.39 2.42 2.58
CA PHE A 83 12.02 2.42 2.05
C PHE A 83 11.91 3.09 0.67
N ILE A 84 12.73 4.12 0.40
CA ILE A 84 12.73 4.81 -0.90
C ILE A 84 13.23 3.87 -1.99
N ASP A 85 14.29 3.10 -1.71
CA ASP A 85 14.84 2.14 -2.68
C ASP A 85 13.78 1.08 -3.05
N ILE A 86 13.03 0.57 -2.07
CA ILE A 86 11.93 -0.39 -2.31
C ILE A 86 10.87 0.22 -3.23
N LEU A 87 10.49 1.49 -3.01
CA LEU A 87 9.50 2.16 -3.84
C LEU A 87 10.00 2.43 -5.26
N GLU A 88 11.28 2.78 -5.43
CA GLU A 88 11.89 3.05 -6.73
C GLU A 88 12.05 1.78 -7.58
N GLU A 89 12.25 0.63 -6.95
CA GLU A 89 12.29 -0.67 -7.64
C GLU A 89 10.91 -1.07 -8.22
N GLN A 90 9.82 -0.48 -7.73
CA GLN A 90 8.46 -0.85 -8.09
C GLN A 90 7.80 0.20 -8.99
N ASP A 91 7.93 -0.01 -10.30
CA ASP A 91 7.25 0.82 -11.31
C ASP A 91 5.72 0.67 -11.18
N THR A 92 5.05 1.80 -10.90
CA THR A 92 3.61 1.83 -10.65
C THR A 92 2.78 1.47 -11.88
N GLU A 93 3.23 1.81 -13.10
CA GLU A 93 2.56 1.42 -14.34
C GLU A 93 2.69 -0.09 -14.60
N VAL A 94 3.83 -0.67 -14.22
CA VAL A 94 4.03 -2.13 -14.26
C VAL A 94 3.09 -2.82 -13.26
N LEU A 95 2.97 -2.31 -12.04
CA LEU A 95 2.04 -2.87 -11.04
C LEU A 95 0.59 -2.76 -11.48
N PHE A 96 0.17 -1.61 -12.02
CA PHE A 96 -1.17 -1.44 -12.56
C PHE A 96 -1.49 -2.49 -13.63
N ARG A 97 -0.59 -2.68 -14.60
CA ARG A 97 -0.75 -3.73 -15.62
C ARG A 97 -0.78 -5.14 -15.02
N LYS A 98 0.06 -5.43 -14.02
CA LYS A 98 0.12 -6.74 -13.36
C LYS A 98 -1.20 -7.11 -12.69
N TYR A 99 -1.84 -6.14 -12.04
CA TYR A 99 -3.08 -6.35 -11.28
C TYR A 99 -4.36 -5.94 -12.03
N GLY A 100 -4.25 -5.54 -13.30
CA GLY A 100 -5.41 -5.16 -14.11
C GLY A 100 -6.05 -3.84 -13.70
N LEU A 101 -5.27 -2.91 -13.15
CA LEU A 101 -5.69 -1.57 -12.75
C LEU A 101 -5.43 -0.59 -13.90
N GLU A 102 -6.35 0.36 -14.13
CA GLU A 102 -6.16 1.45 -15.07
C GLU A 102 -5.51 2.66 -14.39
N ASN A 103 -5.86 2.89 -13.11
CA ASN A 103 -5.39 4.01 -12.32
C ASN A 103 -5.35 3.68 -10.82
N LEU A 104 -4.95 4.66 -10.00
CA LEU A 104 -4.80 4.43 -8.55
C LEU A 104 -6.14 4.25 -7.83
N GLU A 105 -7.25 4.80 -8.32
CA GLU A 105 -8.57 4.61 -7.70
C GLU A 105 -9.02 3.15 -7.75
N ASP A 106 -8.58 2.41 -8.78
CA ASP A 106 -8.87 0.99 -8.97
C ASP A 106 -8.17 0.10 -7.94
N VAL A 107 -7.26 0.64 -7.11
CA VAL A 107 -6.69 -0.07 -5.95
C VAL A 107 -7.79 -0.58 -5.01
N GLN A 108 -8.96 0.07 -4.99
CA GLN A 108 -10.12 -0.41 -4.24
C GLN A 108 -10.71 -1.73 -4.73
N ASP A 109 -10.44 -2.08 -5.99
CA ASP A 109 -10.90 -3.31 -6.62
C ASP A 109 -9.82 -4.44 -6.55
N LEU A 110 -8.66 -4.18 -5.91
CA LEU A 110 -7.66 -5.21 -5.65
C LEU A 110 -8.22 -6.33 -4.76
N ASP A 111 -7.82 -7.56 -5.06
CA ASP A 111 -8.02 -8.68 -4.15
C ASP A 111 -7.02 -8.62 -2.99
N LEU A 112 -7.52 -8.21 -1.84
CA LEU A 112 -6.77 -8.04 -0.60
C LEU A 112 -7.03 -9.17 0.39
N SER A 113 -7.70 -10.27 -0.02
CA SER A 113 -7.96 -11.41 0.87
C SER A 113 -6.69 -11.93 1.53
N ASP A 114 -5.60 -11.98 0.77
CA ASP A 114 -4.32 -12.51 1.22
C ASP A 114 -3.71 -11.64 2.33
N LEU A 115 -3.99 -10.33 2.35
CA LEU A 115 -3.52 -9.45 3.42
C LEU A 115 -4.17 -9.80 4.77
N LEU A 116 -5.44 -10.19 4.76
CA LEU A 116 -6.18 -10.55 5.96
C LEU A 116 -5.67 -11.85 6.60
N GLU A 117 -4.88 -12.66 5.90
CA GLU A 117 -4.24 -13.85 6.48
C GLU A 117 -3.00 -13.49 7.32
N TYR A 118 -2.44 -12.30 7.12
CA TYR A 118 -1.22 -11.83 7.79
C TYR A 118 -1.47 -10.76 8.87
N PHE A 119 -2.72 -10.29 9.02
CA PHE A 119 -3.17 -9.31 10.04
C PHE A 119 -4.21 -9.92 10.98
#